data_AF-A0A660TBU3-F1
#
_entry.id   AF-A0A660TBU3-F1
#
_cell.length_a   1.000
_cell.length_b   1.000
_cell.length_c   1.000
_cell.angle_alpha   90.00
_cell.angle_beta   90.00
_cell.angle_gamma   90.00
#
_symmetry.space_group_name_H-M   'P 1'
#
loop_
_entity.id
_entity.type
_entity.pdbx_description
1 polymer ?
#
loop_
_entity_poly.entity_id
_entity_poly.type
_entity_poly.pdbx_seq_one_letter_code
_entity_poly.pdbx_strand_id
1 'polypeptide(L)'
;MKLETAGRGDFENPDEEKIKLELTRLDDDENNFALLSDANGFLQTAKTGGGYLLEYRDETGYYSTSSEDIPLLKIQETFLLYLKGNNSWKNNFEWDKNEDHKAGDSATGSQLSDSSSPGSSGSNPVDNLLNNVKKRAVNAAKKKLRGFFK
;
A
#
# COMPACT_ATOMS: atom_id res chain seq x y z
N MET A 1 1.02 -13.73 -10.73
CA MET A 1 1.15 -12.27 -10.49
C MET A 1 -0.21 -11.66 -10.72
N LYS A 2 -0.64 -10.72 -9.88
CA LYS A 2 -1.97 -10.10 -9.94
C LYS A 2 -1.84 -8.60 -9.75
N LEU A 3 -2.47 -7.80 -10.62
CA LEU A 3 -2.58 -6.35 -10.47
C LEU A 3 -4.01 -6.00 -10.03
N GLU A 4 -4.12 -5.24 -8.95
CA GLU A 4 -5.37 -4.69 -8.43
C GLU A 4 -5.32 -3.17 -8.57
N THR A 5 -6.40 -2.57 -9.05
CA THR A 5 -6.53 -1.11 -9.09
C THR A 5 -7.85 -0.67 -8.49
N ALA A 6 -7.83 0.51 -7.87
CA ALA A 6 -9.07 1.11 -7.38
C ALA A 6 -10.04 1.31 -8.56
N GLY A 7 -11.28 0.83 -8.41
CA GLY A 7 -12.38 1.10 -9.35
C GLY A 7 -12.38 0.30 -10.66
N ARG A 8 -11.30 -0.41 -11.03
CA ARG A 8 -11.23 -1.14 -12.32
C ARG A 8 -11.04 -2.65 -12.17
N GLY A 9 -10.90 -3.13 -10.94
CA GLY A 9 -10.84 -4.55 -10.60
C GLY A 9 -9.44 -5.15 -10.73
N ASP A 10 -9.44 -6.46 -10.90
CA ASP A 10 -8.24 -7.29 -10.78
C ASP A 10 -7.84 -7.87 -12.15
N PHE A 11 -6.54 -7.88 -12.42
CA PHE A 11 -5.95 -8.44 -13.64
C PHE A 11 -4.98 -9.55 -13.28
N GLU A 12 -5.29 -10.78 -13.72
CA GLU A 12 -4.41 -11.93 -13.59
C GLU A 12 -3.32 -11.91 -14.65
N ASN A 13 -2.07 -12.12 -14.23
CA ASN A 13 -0.86 -12.13 -15.06
C ASN A 13 -0.79 -10.95 -16.06
N PRO A 14 -0.81 -9.71 -15.55
CA PRO A 14 -0.78 -8.51 -16.39
C PRO A 14 0.54 -8.41 -17.15
N ASP A 15 0.49 -7.98 -18.41
CA ASP A 15 1.68 -7.64 -19.19
C ASP A 15 2.19 -6.21 -18.88
N GLU A 16 3.34 -5.86 -19.47
CA GLU A 16 3.98 -4.58 -19.25
C GLU A 16 3.12 -3.39 -19.72
N GLU A 17 2.42 -3.54 -20.84
CA GLU A 17 1.57 -2.50 -21.41
C GLU A 17 0.37 -2.24 -20.51
N LYS A 18 -0.25 -3.30 -20.01
CA LYS A 18 -1.36 -3.22 -19.07
C LYS A 18 -0.97 -2.51 -17.79
N ILE A 19 0.17 -2.84 -17.19
CA ILE A 19 0.67 -2.14 -15.99
C ILE A 19 0.87 -0.66 -16.25
N LYS A 20 1.55 -0.28 -17.34
CA LYS A 20 1.78 1.13 -17.68
C LYS A 20 0.47 1.89 -17.90
N LEU A 21 -0.47 1.27 -18.62
CA LEU A 21 -1.77 1.85 -18.91
C LEU A 21 -2.55 2.12 -17.62
N GLU A 22 -2.62 1.12 -16.73
CA GLU A 22 -3.37 1.26 -15.49
C GLU A 22 -2.72 2.26 -14.52
N LEU A 23 -1.39 2.30 -14.42
CA LEU A 23 -0.68 3.32 -13.63
C LEU A 23 -0.89 4.74 -14.16
N THR A 24 -1.03 4.92 -15.48
CA THR A 24 -1.32 6.23 -16.09
C THR A 24 -2.74 6.70 -15.78
N ARG A 25 -3.63 5.77 -15.46
CA ARG A 25 -5.03 6.02 -15.15
C ARG A 25 -5.28 6.28 -13.66
N LEU A 26 -4.23 6.36 -12.84
CA LEU A 26 -4.38 6.71 -11.45
C LEU A 26 -4.69 8.21 -11.30
N ASP A 27 -5.67 8.52 -10.46
CA ASP A 27 -6.13 9.88 -10.16
C ASP A 27 -6.18 10.14 -8.65
N ASP A 28 -6.41 11.39 -8.26
CA ASP A 28 -6.45 11.78 -6.84
C ASP A 28 -7.78 11.40 -6.16
N ASP A 29 -8.78 10.91 -6.91
CA ASP A 29 -10.13 10.69 -6.45
C ASP A 29 -10.42 9.20 -6.19
N GLU A 30 -10.99 8.51 -7.17
CA GLU A 30 -11.51 7.15 -7.03
C GLU A 30 -10.50 6.09 -7.46
N ASN A 31 -9.61 6.41 -8.42
CA ASN A 31 -8.63 5.49 -8.98
C ASN A 31 -7.24 5.73 -8.38
N ASN A 32 -7.14 5.85 -7.06
CA ASN A 32 -5.94 6.41 -6.44
C ASN A 32 -4.85 5.39 -6.06
N PHE A 33 -5.06 4.09 -6.24
CA PHE A 33 -4.03 3.09 -5.94
C PHE A 33 -3.91 1.99 -7.01
N ALA A 34 -2.72 1.41 -7.06
CA ALA A 34 -2.44 0.16 -7.76
C ALA A 34 -1.59 -0.75 -6.87
N LEU A 35 -1.86 -2.05 -6.89
CA LEU A 35 -1.15 -3.07 -6.13
C LEU A 35 -0.81 -4.24 -7.05
N LEU A 36 0.48 -4.56 -7.16
CA LEU A 36 0.98 -5.73 -7.87
C LEU A 36 1.49 -6.74 -6.85
N SER A 37 0.88 -7.92 -6.80
CA SER A 37 1.18 -8.97 -5.82
C SER A 37 1.54 -10.30 -6.47
N ASP A 38 2.34 -11.07 -5.74
CA ASP A 38 2.62 -12.48 -6.00
C ASP A 38 2.50 -13.31 -4.71
N ALA A 39 3.01 -14.54 -4.71
CA ALA A 39 2.96 -15.43 -3.55
C ALA A 39 3.87 -14.99 -2.40
N ASN A 40 4.87 -14.14 -2.66
CA ASN A 40 5.95 -13.78 -1.73
C ASN A 40 5.80 -12.36 -1.18
N GLY A 41 4.90 -11.54 -1.75
CA GLY A 41 4.68 -10.19 -1.27
C GLY A 41 3.86 -9.34 -2.23
N PHE A 42 4.00 -8.03 -2.06
CA PHE A 42 3.39 -7.05 -2.95
C PHE A 42 4.22 -5.78 -3.08
N LEU A 43 3.98 -5.07 -4.17
CA LEU A 43 4.38 -3.69 -4.41
C LEU A 43 3.11 -2.88 -4.69
N GLN A 44 2.88 -1.81 -3.94
CA GLN A 44 1.73 -0.94 -4.14
C GLN A 44 2.15 0.52 -4.26
N THR A 45 1.31 1.31 -4.92
CA THR A 45 1.46 2.75 -5.01
C THR A 45 0.12 3.44 -4.77
N ALA A 46 0.18 4.64 -4.20
CA ALA A 46 -0.96 5.53 -4.10
C ALA A 46 -0.62 6.88 -4.72
N LYS A 47 -1.55 7.42 -5.51
CA LYS A 47 -1.48 8.78 -6.03
C LYS A 47 -1.57 9.76 -4.86
N THR A 48 -0.67 10.74 -4.86
CA THR A 48 -0.71 11.87 -3.93
C THR A 48 -0.79 13.16 -4.74
N GLY A 49 -1.23 14.24 -4.10
CA GLY A 49 -1.29 15.56 -4.73
C GLY A 49 0.07 16.16 -5.12
N GLY A 50 1.20 15.47 -4.91
CA GLY A 50 2.54 15.86 -5.39
C GLY A 50 3.19 14.84 -6.33
N GLY A 51 2.68 13.61 -6.42
CA GLY A 51 3.33 12.52 -7.13
C GLY A 51 2.71 11.20 -6.72
N TYR A 52 3.54 10.29 -6.24
CA TYR A 52 3.14 8.97 -5.80
C TYR A 52 3.91 8.59 -4.54
N LEU A 53 3.23 7.90 -3.63
CA LEU A 53 3.84 7.13 -2.55
C LEU A 53 4.01 5.68 -3.05
N LEU A 54 5.12 5.04 -2.70
CA LEU A 54 5.38 3.64 -3.04
C LEU A 54 5.62 2.84 -1.77
N GLU A 55 5.02 1.66 -1.68
CA GLU A 55 5.14 0.76 -0.53
C GLU A 55 5.31 -0.67 -1.02
N TYR A 56 6.03 -1.50 -0.25
CA TYR A 56 6.12 -2.92 -0.54
C TYR A 56 6.12 -3.74 0.74
N ARG A 57 5.77 -5.01 0.58
CA ARG A 57 5.95 -6.03 1.61
C ARG A 57 6.67 -7.23 1.03
N ASP A 58 7.61 -7.75 1.79
CA ASP A 58 8.23 -9.05 1.56
C ASP A 58 8.41 -9.79 2.89
N GLU A 59 9.15 -10.90 2.87
CA GLU A 59 9.43 -11.73 4.05
C GLU A 59 10.14 -10.96 5.19
N THR A 60 10.81 -9.84 4.88
CA THR A 60 11.60 -9.08 5.84
C THR A 60 10.81 -7.96 6.55
N GLY A 61 9.67 -7.58 5.99
CA GLY A 61 8.73 -6.64 6.59
C GLY A 61 7.96 -5.79 5.58
N TYR A 62 7.37 -4.72 6.09
CA TYR A 62 6.64 -3.72 5.31
C TYR A 62 7.43 -2.41 5.25
N TYR A 63 7.51 -1.82 4.07
CA TYR A 63 8.34 -0.68 3.78
C TYR A 63 7.57 0.36 2.96
N SER A 64 7.79 1.63 3.27
CA SER A 64 7.24 2.76 2.52
C SER A 64 8.36 3.71 2.11
N THR A 65 8.26 4.33 0.95
CA THR A 65 9.22 5.37 0.57
C THR A 65 9.12 6.57 1.49
N SER A 66 10.27 7.16 1.85
CA SER A 66 10.31 8.37 2.68
C SER A 66 9.78 9.61 1.96
N SER A 67 9.71 9.57 0.62
CA SER A 67 9.07 10.61 -0.19
C SER A 67 7.72 10.17 -0.76
N GLU A 68 6.83 11.15 -0.93
CA GLU A 68 5.47 11.02 -1.48
C GLU A 68 5.31 11.72 -2.85
N ASP A 69 6.37 12.27 -3.43
CA ASP A 69 6.37 13.05 -4.68
C ASP A 69 7.05 12.31 -5.85
N ILE A 70 7.08 10.98 -5.80
CA ILE A 70 7.74 10.16 -6.82
C ILE A 70 7.04 10.36 -8.18
N PRO A 71 7.75 10.57 -9.30
CA PRO A 71 7.13 10.74 -10.61
C PRO A 71 6.60 9.41 -11.17
N LEU A 72 5.52 9.47 -11.96
CA LEU A 72 4.85 8.31 -12.57
C LEU A 72 5.83 7.39 -13.32
N LEU A 73 6.78 7.95 -14.07
CA LEU A 73 7.75 7.17 -14.84
C LEU A 73 8.56 6.24 -13.93
N LYS A 74 8.99 6.73 -12.77
CA LYS A 74 9.77 5.95 -11.79
C LYS A 74 8.92 4.86 -11.12
N ILE A 75 7.63 5.12 -10.91
CA ILE A 75 6.67 4.10 -10.44
C ILE A 75 6.49 3.00 -11.49
N GLN A 76 6.28 3.36 -12.76
CA GLN A 76 6.16 2.40 -13.85
C GLN A 76 7.41 1.52 -13.98
N GLU A 77 8.60 2.12 -14.00
CA GLU A 77 9.87 1.37 -14.03
C GLU A 77 9.98 0.38 -12.85
N THR A 78 9.59 0.81 -11.65
CA THR A 78 9.64 -0.03 -10.44
C THR A 78 8.67 -1.21 -10.52
N PHE A 79 7.43 -0.98 -10.95
CA PHE A 79 6.45 -2.05 -11.14
C PHE A 79 6.90 -3.07 -12.19
N LEU A 80 7.54 -2.63 -13.28
CA LEU A 80 8.04 -3.54 -14.32
C LEU A 80 9.24 -4.35 -13.85
N LEU A 81 10.12 -3.77 -13.03
CA LEU A 81 11.22 -4.51 -12.42
C LEU A 81 10.68 -5.58 -11.44
N TYR A 82 9.68 -5.22 -10.63
CA TYR A 82 9.01 -6.16 -9.73
C TYR A 82 8.32 -7.29 -10.49
N LEU A 83 7.59 -6.98 -11.58
CA LEU A 83 6.95 -7.99 -12.45
C LEU A 83 7.96 -9.03 -12.96
N LYS A 84 9.19 -8.59 -13.26
CA LYS A 84 10.28 -9.43 -13.76
C LYS A 84 11.03 -10.19 -12.65
N GLY A 85 10.62 -10.04 -11.38
CA GLY A 85 11.34 -10.59 -10.23
C GLY A 85 12.70 -9.93 -9.97
N ASN A 86 12.96 -8.77 -10.56
CA ASN A 86 14.22 -8.05 -10.38
C ASN A 86 14.12 -7.13 -9.17
N ASN A 87 14.89 -7.38 -8.12
CA ASN A 87 14.86 -6.59 -6.88
C ASN A 87 15.73 -5.31 -6.90
N SER A 88 16.36 -4.96 -8.03
CA SER A 88 17.23 -3.78 -8.12
C SER A 88 16.50 -2.46 -7.84
N TRP A 89 15.17 -2.41 -8.04
CA TRP A 89 14.35 -1.24 -7.75
C TRP A 89 14.41 -0.80 -6.29
N LYS A 90 14.72 -1.72 -5.35
CA LYS A 90 14.87 -1.38 -3.93
C LYS A 90 15.97 -0.35 -3.69
N ASN A 91 17.00 -0.30 -4.55
CA ASN A 91 18.11 0.64 -4.42
C ASN A 91 17.77 2.04 -4.97
N ASN A 92 16.61 2.22 -5.60
CA ASN A 92 16.23 3.48 -6.25
C ASN A 92 15.55 4.46 -5.28
N PHE A 93 15.30 4.04 -4.03
CA PHE A 93 14.55 4.81 -3.05
C PHE A 93 15.13 4.65 -1.64
N GLU A 94 14.83 5.63 -0.80
CA GLU A 94 14.98 5.54 0.65
C GLU A 94 13.70 4.95 1.24
N TRP A 95 13.85 3.99 2.16
CA TRP A 95 12.75 3.20 2.69
C TRP A 95 12.66 3.32 4.20
N ASP A 96 11.47 3.64 4.67
CA ASP A 96 11.10 3.56 6.07
C ASP A 96 10.44 2.19 6.31
N LYS A 97 11.05 1.41 7.20
CA LYS A 97 10.45 0.16 7.68
C LYS A 97 9.29 0.54 8.60
N ASN A 98 8.06 0.18 8.23
CA ASN A 98 6.95 0.31 9.16
C ASN A 98 6.97 -0.92 10.07
N GLU A 99 6.93 -0.70 11.38
CA GLU A 99 6.67 -1.79 12.30
C GLU A 99 5.27 -2.30 12.03
N ASP A 100 5.16 -3.51 11.47
CA ASP A 100 3.94 -4.30 11.54
C ASP A 100 3.62 -4.38 13.04
N HIS A 101 2.62 -3.61 13.51
CA HIS A 101 2.18 -3.68 14.90
C HIS A 101 1.86 -5.15 15.20
N LYS A 102 2.79 -5.83 15.88
CA LYS A 102 2.58 -7.18 16.36
C LYS A 102 1.36 -7.15 17.27
N ALA A 103 0.30 -7.81 16.85
CA ALA A 103 -0.71 -8.27 17.77
C ALA A 103 -0.02 -9.20 18.78
N GLY A 104 0.16 -8.72 20.01
CA GLY A 104 0.60 -9.55 21.15
C GLY A 104 2.04 -9.33 21.59
N ASP A 105 2.25 -8.36 22.47
CA ASP A 105 2.87 -8.66 23.77
C ASP A 105 2.58 -7.55 24.79
N SER A 106 1.60 -7.78 25.66
CA SER A 106 1.58 -7.22 27.01
C SER A 106 0.87 -8.20 27.91
N ALA A 107 1.69 -8.86 28.73
CA ALA A 107 1.34 -9.92 29.63
C ALA A 107 0.61 -9.41 30.90
N THR A 108 -0.07 -10.37 31.54
CA THR A 108 -0.40 -10.48 32.97
C THR A 108 -1.44 -9.55 33.59
N GLY A 109 -2.65 -10.11 33.74
CA GLY A 109 -3.66 -9.69 34.71
C GLY A 109 -4.79 -10.71 34.78
N SER A 110 -4.61 -11.75 35.60
CA SER A 110 -5.63 -12.77 35.90
C SER A 110 -6.96 -12.14 36.36
N GLN A 111 -8.08 -12.52 35.77
CA GLN A 111 -9.29 -12.90 36.52
C GLN A 111 -10.36 -13.56 35.61
N LEU A 112 -11.11 -14.46 36.26
CA LEU A 112 -11.98 -15.52 35.76
C LEU A 112 -13.33 -15.04 35.18
N SER A 113 -13.95 -15.92 34.37
CA SER A 113 -15.40 -16.08 34.07
C SER A 113 -16.10 -14.89 33.37
N ASP A 114 -17.03 -15.01 32.41
CA ASP A 114 -17.98 -16.08 32.09
C ASP A 114 -18.58 -15.83 30.67
N SER A 115 -19.13 -16.88 30.07
CA SER A 115 -20.23 -16.91 29.08
C SER A 115 -20.18 -16.10 27.75
N SER A 116 -20.04 -16.86 26.66
CA SER A 116 -20.90 -16.89 25.45
C SER A 116 -21.35 -15.58 24.75
N SER A 117 -20.81 -15.32 23.56
CA SER A 117 -21.61 -15.22 22.32
C SER A 117 -20.75 -15.15 21.04
N PRO A 118 -21.22 -15.71 19.91
CA PRO A 118 -20.48 -15.83 18.66
C PRO A 118 -20.72 -14.63 17.74
N GLY A 119 -19.68 -14.18 17.04
CA GLY A 119 -19.77 -13.08 16.09
C GLY A 119 -18.51 -12.99 15.25
N SER A 120 -18.32 -13.98 14.40
CA SER A 120 -17.30 -13.96 13.34
C SER A 120 -17.55 -12.77 12.42
N SER A 121 -16.65 -11.79 12.43
CA SER A 121 -16.51 -10.82 11.34
C SER A 121 -15.04 -10.79 10.96
N GLY A 122 -14.64 -11.83 10.23
CA GLY A 122 -13.34 -11.92 9.58
C GLY A 122 -13.17 -10.72 8.65
N SER A 123 -12.52 -9.69 9.17
CA SER A 123 -12.13 -8.52 8.40
C SER A 123 -10.96 -8.96 7.53
N ASN A 124 -11.11 -8.92 6.20
CA ASN A 124 -10.02 -9.29 5.31
C ASN A 124 -8.81 -8.38 5.62
N PRO A 125 -7.58 -8.91 5.65
CA PRO A 125 -6.39 -8.10 5.88
C PRO A 125 -6.23 -6.98 4.83
N VAL A 126 -6.77 -7.19 3.62
CA VAL A 126 -6.81 -6.20 2.53
C VAL A 126 -7.70 -4.99 2.87
N ASP A 127 -8.85 -5.21 3.52
CA ASP A 127 -9.76 -4.12 3.91
C ASP A 127 -9.14 -3.23 5.00
N ASN A 128 -8.37 -3.82 5.92
CA ASN A 128 -7.63 -3.06 6.92
C ASN A 128 -6.46 -2.28 6.33
N LEU A 129 -5.77 -2.82 5.32
CA LEU A 129 -4.68 -2.13 4.63
C LEU A 129 -5.20 -0.91 3.85
N LEU A 130 -6.29 -1.10 3.11
CA LEU A 130 -6.93 -0.05 2.31
C LEU A 130 -7.45 1.11 3.18
N ASN A 131 -8.02 0.79 4.34
CA ASN A 131 -8.48 1.79 5.31
C ASN A 131 -7.33 2.60 5.91
N ASN A 132 -6.16 1.98 6.12
CA ASN A 132 -4.98 2.66 6.66
C ASN A 132 -4.31 3.59 5.63
N VAL A 133 -4.21 3.15 4.37
CA VAL A 133 -3.67 3.97 3.27
C VAL A 133 -4.55 5.19 3.03
N LYS A 134 -5.88 5.01 2.94
CA LYS A 134 -6.83 6.13 2.80
C LYS A 134 -6.71 7.13 3.94
N LYS A 135 -6.57 6.65 5.18
CA LYS A 135 -6.42 7.51 6.36
C LYS A 135 -5.11 8.32 6.34
N ARG A 136 -4.01 7.73 5.86
CA ARG A 136 -2.72 8.42 5.70
C ARG A 136 -2.79 9.48 4.59
N ALA A 137 -3.33 9.15 3.43
CA ALA A 137 -3.50 10.09 2.31
C ALA A 137 -4.36 11.31 2.70
N VAL A 138 -5.49 11.09 3.38
CA VAL A 138 -6.37 12.17 3.86
C VAL A 138 -5.65 13.06 4.90
N ASN A 139 -4.84 12.48 5.78
CA ASN A 139 -4.10 13.25 6.76
C ASN A 139 -2.98 14.08 6.13
N ALA A 140 -2.28 13.55 5.12
CA ALA A 140 -1.28 14.28 4.34
C ALA A 140 -1.91 15.49 3.62
N ALA A 141 -3.06 15.29 2.96
CA ALA A 141 -3.82 16.36 2.31
C ALA A 141 -4.25 17.46 3.29
N LYS A 142 -4.78 17.08 4.47
CA LYS A 142 -5.19 18.05 5.52
C LYS A 142 -4.02 18.86 6.08
N LYS A 143 -2.83 18.25 6.22
CA LYS A 143 -1.63 18.95 6.69
C LYS A 143 -1.17 20.02 5.68
N LYS A 144 -1.29 19.72 4.38
CA LYS A 144 -0.93 20.64 3.29
C LYS A 144 -1.86 21.85 3.20
N LEU A 145 -3.18 21.66 3.40
CA LEU A 145 -4.17 22.74 3.45
C LEU A 145 -3.96 23.73 4.62
N ARG A 146 -3.50 23.24 5.78
CA ARG A 146 -3.22 24.11 6.95
C ARG A 146 -1.95 24.97 6.79
N GLY A 147 -1.04 24.60 5.89
CA GLY A 147 0.14 25.41 5.57
C GLY A 147 -0.13 26.59 4.63
N PHE A 148 -1.29 26.61 3.97
CA PHE A 148 -1.63 27.59 2.94
C PHE A 148 -2.39 28.83 3.46
N PHE A 149 -2.85 28.81 4.71
CA PHE A 149 -3.60 29.91 5.35
C PHE A 149 -2.79 30.65 6.43
N LYS A 150 -1.46 30.71 6.28
CA LYS A 150 -0.58 31.44 7.20
C LYS A 150 0.26 32.47 6.48
#